data_AF-A0AAW1K634-F1
#
_entry.id   AF-A0AAW1K634-F1
#
_cell.length_a   1.000
_cell.length_b   1.000
_cell.length_c   1.000
_cell.angle_alpha   90.00
_cell.angle_beta   90.00
_cell.angle_gamma   90.00
#
_symmetry.space_group_name_H-M   'P 1'
#
loop_
_entity.id
_entity.type
_entity.pdbx_description
1 polymer ?
#
loop_
_entity_poly.entity_id
_entity_poly.type
_entity_poly.pdbx_seq_one_letter_code
_entity_poly.pdbx_strand_id
1 'polypeptide(L)' 'MATATRSGGVWEGLYKVLMRRNSVYVTFVIAGAFVGERAVDYGVHKLWEYNNQGKRYEDIPGLGQRPVEE' A
#
# COMPACT_ATOMS: atom_id res chain seq x y z
N MET A 1 14.10 35.39 -32.62
CA MET A 1 13.72 35.35 -31.19
C MET A 1 13.15 33.97 -30.91
N ALA A 2 13.97 33.03 -30.42
CA ALA A 2 13.51 31.68 -30.11
C ALA A 2 12.93 31.67 -28.69
N THR A 3 11.61 31.53 -28.58
CA THR A 3 10.93 31.29 -27.30
C THR A 3 11.32 29.90 -26.80
N ALA A 4 12.21 29.86 -25.80
CA ALA A 4 12.50 28.65 -25.06
C ALA A 4 11.19 28.13 -24.44
N THR A 5 10.71 26.98 -24.94
CA THR A 5 9.58 26.30 -24.33
C THR A 5 10.07 25.78 -22.99
N ARG A 6 9.56 26.34 -21.88
CA ARG A 6 9.80 25.79 -20.54
C ARG A 6 9.20 24.38 -20.51
N SER A 7 10.01 23.36 -20.76
CA SER A 7 9.63 21.97 -20.52
C SER A 7 9.48 21.79 -19.02
N GLY A 8 8.23 21.87 -18.54
CA GLY A 8 7.95 21.60 -17.13
C GLY A 8 8.33 20.18 -16.77
N GLY A 9 8.90 19.98 -15.59
CA GLY A 9 9.44 18.69 -15.15
C GLY A 9 8.36 17.60 -15.03
N VAL A 10 8.78 16.34 -14.84
CA VAL A 10 7.86 15.19 -14.65
C VAL A 10 6.82 15.48 -13.55
N TRP A 11 7.22 16.15 -12.47
CA TRP A 11 6.35 16.58 -11.39
C TRP A 11 5.31 17.63 -11.82
N GLU A 12 5.67 18.59 -12.68
CA GLU A 12 4.71 19.54 -13.25
C GLU A 12 3.75 18.86 -14.23
N GLY A 13 4.22 17.86 -14.97
CA GLY A 13 3.37 17.00 -15.81
C GLY A 13 2.33 16.27 -14.98
N LEU A 14 2.76 15.59 -13.91
CA LEU A 14 1.89 14.86 -12.99
C LEU A 14 0.87 15.78 -12.31
N TYR A 15 1.33 16.95 -11.85
CA TYR A 15 0.46 17.95 -11.23
C TYR A 15 -0.63 18.43 -12.19
N LYS A 16 -0.27 18.75 -13.44
CA LYS A 16 -1.23 19.21 -14.45
C LYS A 16 -2.28 18.15 -14.77
N VAL A 17 -1.92 16.86 -14.73
CA VAL A 17 -2.84 15.75 -15.02
C VAL A 17 -3.75 15.43 -13.84
N LEU A 18 -3.19 15.27 -12.64
CA LEU A 18 -3.92 14.74 -11.49
C LEU A 18 -4.53 15.82 -10.59
N MET A 19 -3.86 16.97 -10.44
CA MET A 19 -4.19 17.95 -9.41
C MET A 19 -4.99 19.14 -9.94
N ARG A 20 -5.05 19.35 -11.27
CA ARG A 20 -5.62 20.58 -11.85
C ARG A 20 -7.15 20.64 -11.86
N ARG A 21 -7.85 19.51 -11.87
CA ARG A 21 -9.32 19.45 -11.89
C ARG A 21 -9.82 18.71 -10.66
N ASN A 22 -10.70 19.33 -9.88
CA ASN A 22 -11.25 18.75 -8.65
C ASN A 22 -11.84 17.35 -8.87
N SER A 23 -12.59 17.13 -9.95
CA SER A 23 -13.16 15.80 -10.24
C SER A 23 -12.09 14.73 -10.46
N VAL A 24 -11.03 15.05 -11.19
CA VAL A 24 -9.89 14.14 -11.43
C VAL A 24 -9.12 13.91 -10.14
N TYR A 25 -8.83 14.99 -9.41
CA TYR A 25 -8.11 14.95 -8.14
C TYR A 25 -8.82 14.06 -7.11
N VAL A 26 -10.12 14.31 -6.87
CA VAL A 26 -10.90 13.55 -5.89
C VAL A 26 -10.98 12.07 -6.29
N THR A 27 -11.19 11.78 -7.57
CA THR A 27 -11.20 10.39 -8.06
C THR A 27 -9.84 9.72 -7.85
N PHE A 28 -8.75 10.43 -8.13
CA PHE A 28 -7.40 9.94 -7.91
C PHE A 28 -7.11 9.68 -6.43
N VAL A 29 -7.55 10.56 -5.53
CA VAL A 29 -7.42 10.38 -4.08
C VAL A 29 -8.17 9.14 -3.61
N ILE A 30 -9.42 8.96 -4.05
CA ILE A 30 -10.23 7.79 -3.67
C ILE A 30 -9.62 6.49 -4.21
N ALA A 31 -9.25 6.47 -5.49
CA ALA A 31 -8.61 5.31 -6.11
C ALA A 31 -7.26 4.99 -5.42
N GLY A 32 -6.45 6.02 -5.16
CA GLY A 32 -5.19 5.90 -4.46
C GLY A 32 -5.35 5.39 -3.04
N ALA A 33 -6.39 5.82 -2.31
CA ALA A 33 -6.69 5.31 -0.98
C ALA A 33 -7.09 3.82 -1.03
N PHE A 34 -7.93 3.42 -1.97
CA PHE A 34 -8.36 2.03 -2.10
C PHE A 34 -7.20 1.07 -2.40
N VAL A 35 -6.29 1.48 -3.29
CA VAL A 35 -5.08 0.69 -3.61
C VAL A 35 -4.06 0.77 -2.47
N GLY A 36 -3.85 1.97 -1.93
CA GLY A 36 -2.86 2.24 -0.88
C GLY A 36 -3.16 1.49 0.42
N GLU A 37 -4.42 1.43 0.84
CA GLU A 37 -4.85 0.65 2.02
C GLU A 37 -4.40 -0.81 1.91
N ARG A 38 -4.67 -1.46 0.78
CA ARG A 38 -4.32 -2.89 0.57
C ARG A 38 -2.81 -3.10 0.50
N ALA A 39 -2.10 -2.19 -0.14
CA ALA A 39 -0.64 -2.26 -0.24
C ALA A 39 0.02 -2.12 1.15
N VAL A 40 -0.46 -1.17 1.96
CA VAL A 40 0.05 -0.93 3.32
C VAL A 40 -0.31 -2.10 4.24
N ASP A 41 -1.56 -2.54 4.24
CA ASP A 41 -2.01 -3.67 5.07
C ASP A 41 -1.19 -4.93 4.77
N TYR A 42 -1.09 -5.31 3.49
CA TYR A 42 -0.29 -6.47 3.08
C TYR A 42 1.18 -6.33 3.47
N GLY A 43 1.77 -5.16 3.22
CA GLY A 43 3.18 -4.91 3.50
C GLY A 43 3.49 -4.97 5.00
N VAL A 44 2.67 -4.32 5.82
CA VAL A 44 2.83 -4.31 7.28
C VAL A 44 2.58 -5.71 7.85
N HIS A 45 1.55 -6.40 7.38
CA HIS A 45 1.24 -7.75 7.83
C HIS A 45 2.41 -8.70 7.53
N LYS A 46 2.94 -8.69 6.31
CA LYS A 46 4.10 -9.49 5.92
C LYS A 46 5.34 -9.18 6.73
N LEU A 47 5.60 -7.90 6.99
CA LEU A 47 6.72 -7.47 7.81
C LEU A 47 6.56 -7.97 9.26
N TRP A 48 5.35 -7.90 9.80
CA TRP A 48 5.05 -8.40 11.14
C TRP A 48 5.19 -9.91 11.23
N GLU A 49 4.65 -10.67 10.28
CA GLU A 49 4.80 -12.13 10.19
C GLU A 49 6.28 -12.52 10.18
N TYR A 50 7.07 -11.86 9.33
CA TYR A 50 8.50 -12.10 9.23
C TYR A 50 9.23 -11.83 10.55
N ASN A 51 8.90 -10.74 11.23
CA ASN A 51 9.54 -10.39 12.50
C ASN A 51 9.09 -11.26 13.69
N ASN A 52 7.93 -11.92 13.57
CA ASN A 52 7.35 -12.75 14.64
C ASN A 52 7.33 -14.25 14.29
N GLN A 53 8.16 -14.69 13.35
CA GLN A 53 8.31 -16.11 13.06
C GLN A 53 8.66 -16.91 14.32
N GLY A 54 7.99 -18.06 14.48
CA GLY A 54 8.15 -18.93 15.64
C GLY A 54 7.33 -18.52 16.86
N LYS A 55 6.63 -17.37 16.81
CA LYS A 55 5.80 -16.86 17.92
C LYS A 55 4.32 -16.85 17.60
N ARG A 56 3.94 -17.04 16.33
CA ARG A 56 2.54 -17.01 15.90
C ARG A 56 1.86 -18.31 16.30
N TYR A 57 0.54 -18.27 16.42
CA TYR A 57 -0.26 -19.45 16.76
C TYR A 57 0.01 -20.62 15.83
N GLU A 58 0.14 -20.34 14.53
CA GLU A 58 0.47 -21.32 13.48
C GLU A 58 1.87 -21.94 13.61
N ASP A 59 2.80 -21.30 14.33
CA ASP A 59 4.15 -21.81 14.52
C ASP A 59 4.25 -22.73 15.76
N ILE A 60 3.17 -22.95 16.52
CA ILE A 60 3.18 -23.75 17.75
C ILE A 60 3.21 -25.25 17.42
N PRO A 61 4.24 -26.01 17.86
CA PRO A 61 4.30 -27.44 17.62
C PRO A 61 3.25 -28.21 18.44
N GLY A 62 2.59 -29.20 17.83
CA GLY A 62 1.60 -30.06 18.50
C GLY A 62 0.24 -29.38 18.75
N LEU A 63 0.00 -28.21 18.15
CA LEU A 63 -1.25 -27.49 18.27
C LEU A 63 -2.42 -28.34 17.75
N GLY A 64 -3.45 -28.55 18.60
CA GLY A 64 -4.60 -29.40 18.28
C GLY A 64 -4.41 -30.90 18.50
N GLN A 65 -3.23 -31.34 18.95
CA GLN A 65 -2.94 -32.76 19.22
C GLN A 65 -3.07 -33.17 20.70
N ARG A 66 -3.60 -32.29 21.57
CA ARG A 66 -3.86 -32.66 22.96
C ARG A 66 -4.97 -33.71 22.99
N PRO A 67 -4.71 -34.93 23.48
CA PRO A 67 -5.78 -35.90 23.68
C PRO A 67 -6.77 -35.32 24.70
N VAL A 68 -8.06 -35.49 24.42
CA VAL A 68 -9.12 -35.20 25.38
C VAL A 68 -9.00 -36.27 26.46
N GLU A 69 -8.52 -35.91 27.64
CA GLU A 69 -8.54 -36.83 28.78
C GLU A 69 -10.00 -37.15 29.10
N GLU A 70 -10.35 -38.43 28.99
CA GLU A 70 -11.66 -39.01 29.36
C GLU A 70 -11.80 -39.18 30.87
#